data_AF-A0A9D5BGE3-F1
#
_entry.id   AF-A0A9D5BGE3-F1
#
_cell.length_a   1.000
_cell.length_b   1.000
_cell.length_c   1.000
_cell.angle_alpha   90.00
_cell.angle_beta   90.00
_cell.angle_gamma   90.00
#
_symmetry.space_group_name_H-M   'P 1'
#
loop_
_entity.id
_entity.type
_entity.pdbx_description
1 polymer ?
#
loop_
_entity_poly.entity_id
_entity_poly.type
_entity_poly.pdbx_seq_one_letter_code
_entity_poly.pdbx_strand_id
1 'polypeptide(L)'
;MEPEKKDEIINDLVKFKRGKEYYAKVGKAWKRGYLLFGPPGTGKSTMISAIANFMNYDVYDLELTTIKDNIELKRLLIDTSSKSIIVIEDIDCSLDLTGQRKEKNEKDDDKNDEKMDPIKKAEKEEQKKSKVTLSGLLNFIDGIWSACGSERIIIFTTNFVDKLDPALIRRGRMDKHIEMSYCGYEAFKVLARNYLDVESHDELFPVIEKLLGEINMTPADVAENLMPKSITEDYESCLKNLIQSLEIEMKKLEEEAEKGKQELSEEKEKVKGNEKSAEKEVKENGVIH
;
A
#
# COMPACT_ATOMS: atom_id res chain seq x y z
N MET A 1 -15.42 -1.30 -3.81
CA MET A 1 -14.71 -0.85 -5.03
C MET A 1 -15.75 -0.40 -6.01
N GLU A 2 -15.53 0.75 -6.66
CA GLU A 2 -16.45 1.28 -7.67
C GLU A 2 -16.65 0.29 -8.83
N PRO A 3 -17.88 0.15 -9.37
CA PRO A 3 -18.19 -0.80 -10.45
C PRO A 3 -17.30 -0.63 -11.69
N GLU A 4 -17.05 0.60 -12.11
CA GLU A 4 -16.23 0.89 -13.30
C GLU A 4 -14.77 0.43 -13.15
N LYS A 5 -14.18 0.67 -11.98
CA LYS A 5 -12.81 0.21 -11.66
C LYS A 5 -12.74 -1.31 -11.66
N LYS A 6 -13.78 -1.98 -11.12
CA LYS A 6 -13.88 -3.44 -11.13
C LYS A 6 -13.91 -3.99 -12.56
N ASP A 7 -14.72 -3.41 -13.44
CA ASP A 7 -14.84 -3.84 -14.83
C ASP A 7 -13.54 -3.61 -15.60
N GLU A 8 -12.83 -2.50 -15.35
CA GLU A 8 -11.52 -2.25 -15.96
C GLU A 8 -10.50 -3.34 -15.61
N ILE A 9 -10.46 -3.75 -14.33
CA ILE A 9 -9.54 -4.80 -13.85
C ILE A 9 -9.91 -6.16 -14.46
N ILE A 10 -11.21 -6.49 -14.49
CA ILE A 10 -11.70 -7.74 -15.10
C ILE A 10 -11.32 -7.79 -16.58
N ASN A 11 -11.51 -6.69 -17.30
CA ASN A 11 -11.18 -6.61 -18.72
C ASN A 11 -9.67 -6.77 -18.97
N ASP A 12 -8.81 -6.19 -18.12
CA ASP A 12 -7.35 -6.38 -18.23
C ASP A 12 -6.94 -7.83 -17.97
N LEU A 13 -7.52 -8.47 -16.95
CA LEU A 13 -7.27 -9.88 -16.61
C LEU A 13 -7.71 -10.81 -17.74
N VAL A 14 -8.90 -10.61 -18.32
CA VAL A 14 -9.40 -11.39 -19.45
C VAL A 14 -8.52 -11.19 -20.69
N LYS A 15 -8.10 -9.95 -20.96
CA LYS A 15 -7.17 -9.65 -22.05
C LYS A 15 -5.83 -10.35 -21.86
N PHE A 16 -5.29 -10.36 -20.65
CA PHE A 16 -4.06 -11.08 -20.32
C PHE A 16 -4.20 -12.59 -20.53
N LYS A 17 -5.29 -13.19 -20.02
CA LYS A 17 -5.61 -14.63 -20.15
C LYS A 17 -5.73 -15.09 -21.60
N ARG A 18 -6.24 -14.22 -22.48
CA ARG A 18 -6.36 -14.49 -23.93
C ARG A 18 -5.14 -14.02 -24.73
N GLY A 19 -4.09 -13.53 -24.07
CA GLY A 19 -2.97 -12.86 -24.70
C GLY A 19 -1.88 -13.78 -25.26
N LYS A 20 -1.95 -15.09 -25.07
CA LYS A 20 -0.85 -16.04 -25.37
C LYS A 20 -0.18 -15.80 -26.72
N GLU A 21 -0.98 -15.81 -27.80
CA GLU A 21 -0.49 -15.69 -29.17
C GLU A 21 0.10 -14.29 -29.42
N TYR A 22 -0.47 -13.26 -28.80
CA TYR A 22 0.04 -11.90 -28.88
C TYR A 22 1.42 -11.78 -28.25
N TYR A 23 1.60 -12.27 -27.02
CA TYR A 23 2.88 -12.24 -26.31
C TYR A 23 3.96 -13.03 -27.07
N ALA A 24 3.61 -14.22 -27.58
CA ALA A 24 4.49 -15.04 -28.40
C ALA A 24 4.90 -14.31 -29.70
N LYS A 25 3.94 -13.69 -30.41
CA LYS A 25 4.19 -12.96 -31.66
C LYS A 25 5.16 -11.79 -31.48
N VAL A 26 5.08 -11.07 -30.37
CA VAL A 26 5.95 -9.91 -30.09
C VAL A 26 7.24 -10.29 -29.35
N GLY A 27 7.47 -11.58 -29.08
CA GLY A 27 8.66 -12.07 -28.39
C GLY A 27 8.78 -11.60 -26.94
N LYS A 28 7.65 -11.31 -26.26
CA LYS A 28 7.63 -10.90 -24.86
C LYS A 28 7.23 -12.04 -23.96
N ALA A 29 7.82 -12.10 -22.76
CA ALA A 29 7.40 -13.02 -21.71
C ALA A 29 5.91 -12.81 -21.40
N TRP A 30 5.14 -13.90 -21.30
CA TRP A 30 3.70 -13.85 -21.05
C TRP A 30 3.41 -13.65 -19.56
N LYS A 31 3.68 -12.43 -19.11
CA LYS A 31 3.49 -11.99 -17.72
C LYS A 31 2.75 -10.65 -17.65
N ARG A 32 2.16 -10.39 -16.49
CA ARG A 32 1.49 -9.12 -16.17
C ARG A 32 1.80 -8.69 -14.75
N GLY A 33 2.26 -7.46 -14.59
CA GLY A 33 2.53 -6.88 -13.27
C GLY A 33 1.41 -5.96 -12.79
N TYR A 34 0.99 -6.12 -11.54
CA TYR A 34 0.04 -5.26 -10.85
C TYR A 34 0.66 -4.64 -9.62
N LEU A 35 0.33 -3.39 -9.33
CA LEU A 35 0.61 -2.71 -8.07
C LEU A 35 -0.71 -2.38 -7.38
N LEU A 36 -0.96 -2.98 -6.23
CA LEU A 36 -2.06 -2.63 -5.34
C LEU A 36 -1.52 -1.69 -4.26
N PHE A 37 -2.05 -0.48 -4.18
CA PHE A 37 -1.57 0.50 -3.20
C PHE A 37 -2.72 1.22 -2.50
N GLY A 38 -2.49 1.63 -1.27
CA GLY A 38 -3.47 2.36 -0.46
C GLY A 38 -3.35 2.03 1.03
N PRO A 39 -4.16 2.67 1.89
CA PRO A 39 -4.09 2.48 3.34
C PRO A 39 -4.20 1.01 3.78
N PRO A 40 -3.71 0.65 4.97
CA PRO A 40 -4.03 -0.65 5.58
C PRO A 40 -5.54 -0.81 5.74
N GLY A 41 -6.05 -2.04 5.70
CA GLY A 41 -7.50 -2.31 5.85
C GLY A 41 -8.37 -2.05 4.61
N THR A 42 -7.79 -1.65 3.47
CA THR A 42 -8.55 -1.43 2.22
C THR A 42 -8.72 -2.67 1.33
N GLY A 43 -8.29 -3.84 1.80
CA GLY A 43 -8.55 -5.12 1.14
C GLY A 43 -7.57 -5.49 0.04
N LYS A 44 -6.31 -5.01 0.09
CA LYS A 44 -5.24 -5.37 -0.87
C LYS A 44 -5.09 -6.90 -0.99
N SER A 45 -4.91 -7.62 0.12
CA SER A 45 -4.77 -9.08 0.10
C SER A 45 -6.08 -9.79 -0.30
N THR A 46 -7.25 -9.27 0.11
CA THR A 46 -8.55 -9.78 -0.36
C THR A 46 -8.72 -9.66 -1.87
N MET A 47 -8.24 -8.57 -2.47
CA MET A 47 -8.24 -8.36 -3.91
C MET A 47 -7.37 -9.39 -4.63
N ILE A 48 -6.21 -9.74 -4.08
CA ILE A 48 -5.35 -10.80 -4.61
C ILE A 48 -6.10 -12.13 -4.65
N SER A 49 -6.75 -12.51 -3.54
CA SER A 49 -7.56 -13.72 -3.46
C SER A 49 -8.70 -13.71 -4.48
N ALA A 50 -9.35 -12.57 -4.70
CA ALA A 50 -10.40 -12.43 -5.72
C ALA A 50 -9.84 -12.63 -7.14
N ILE A 51 -8.67 -12.06 -7.45
CA ILE A 51 -7.99 -12.25 -8.74
C ILE A 51 -7.59 -13.71 -8.93
N ALA A 52 -7.04 -14.36 -7.91
CA ALA A 52 -6.65 -15.77 -7.95
C ALA A 52 -7.83 -16.69 -8.28
N ASN A 53 -8.95 -16.49 -7.59
CA ASN A 53 -10.18 -17.25 -7.83
C ASN A 53 -10.76 -16.99 -9.22
N PHE A 54 -10.79 -15.73 -9.67
CA PHE A 54 -11.27 -15.39 -11.00
C PHE A 54 -10.41 -16.01 -12.13
N MET A 55 -9.09 -16.02 -11.93
CA MET A 55 -8.15 -16.56 -12.90
C MET A 55 -8.02 -18.09 -12.83
N ASN A 56 -8.38 -18.69 -11.68
CA ASN A 56 -8.11 -20.07 -11.27
C ASN A 56 -6.60 -20.36 -11.24
N TYR A 57 -5.84 -19.51 -10.52
CA TYR A 57 -4.38 -19.53 -10.45
C TYR A 57 -3.91 -19.86 -9.03
N ASP A 58 -2.77 -20.54 -8.94
CA ASP A 58 -2.08 -20.80 -7.67
C ASP A 58 -1.43 -19.51 -7.15
N VAL A 59 -1.52 -19.25 -5.84
CA VAL A 59 -0.92 -18.07 -5.20
C VAL A 59 0.36 -18.45 -4.48
N TYR A 60 1.43 -17.72 -4.78
CA TYR A 60 2.74 -17.85 -4.15
C TYR A 60 3.06 -16.54 -3.43
N ASP A 61 2.93 -16.55 -2.11
CA ASP A 61 3.30 -15.43 -1.27
C ASP A 61 4.81 -15.43 -1.00
N LEU A 62 5.47 -14.32 -1.32
CA LEU A 62 6.92 -14.18 -1.29
C LEU A 62 7.31 -13.06 -0.32
N GLU A 63 7.65 -13.46 0.90
CA GLU A 63 8.13 -12.55 1.93
C GLU A 63 9.62 -12.26 1.74
N LEU A 64 9.95 -11.09 1.16
CA LEU A 64 11.32 -10.71 0.79
C LEU A 64 12.33 -10.69 1.94
N THR A 65 11.86 -10.48 3.18
CA THR A 65 12.68 -10.46 4.40
C THR A 65 13.22 -11.84 4.78
N THR A 66 12.52 -12.91 4.39
CA THR A 66 12.88 -14.31 4.69
C THR A 66 13.87 -14.90 3.69
N ILE A 67 13.98 -14.27 2.52
CA ILE A 67 14.84 -14.73 1.42
C ILE A 67 16.29 -14.34 1.72
N LYS A 68 17.19 -15.31 1.69
CA LYS A 68 18.60 -15.10 2.07
C LYS A 68 19.32 -14.22 1.07
N ASP A 69 19.16 -14.48 -0.22
CA ASP A 69 19.88 -13.80 -1.29
C ASP A 69 19.15 -13.85 -2.65
N ASN A 70 19.76 -13.21 -3.64
CA ASN A 70 19.26 -13.17 -5.01
C ASN A 70 19.24 -14.55 -5.71
N ILE A 71 20.03 -15.53 -5.25
CA ILE A 71 20.07 -16.88 -5.82
C ILE A 71 18.81 -17.63 -5.39
N GLU A 72 18.45 -17.55 -4.12
CA GLU A 72 17.20 -18.10 -3.59
C GLU A 72 15.97 -17.45 -4.24
N LEU A 73 15.97 -16.11 -4.37
CA LEU A 73 14.91 -15.39 -5.10
C LEU A 73 14.74 -15.89 -6.54
N LYS A 74 15.86 -16.10 -7.24
CA LYS A 74 15.85 -16.65 -8.61
C LYS A 74 15.32 -18.09 -8.63
N ARG A 75 15.69 -18.91 -7.65
CA ARG A 75 15.22 -20.31 -7.55
C ARG A 75 13.71 -20.37 -7.37
N LEU A 76 13.16 -19.56 -6.47
CA LEU A 76 11.72 -19.46 -6.24
C LEU A 76 10.95 -19.10 -7.52
N LEU A 77 11.49 -18.18 -8.34
CA LEU A 77 10.87 -17.82 -9.62
C LEU A 77 10.79 -19.00 -10.60
N ILE A 78 11.84 -19.82 -10.64
CA ILE A 78 11.96 -20.99 -11.52
C ILE A 78 11.05 -22.13 -11.02
N ASP A 79 11.00 -22.34 -9.70
CA ASP A 79 10.22 -23.42 -9.07
C ASP A 79 8.70 -23.15 -9.10
N THR A 80 8.30 -21.90 -9.34
CA THR A 80 6.89 -21.51 -9.44
C THR A 80 6.23 -22.09 -10.70
N SER A 81 5.02 -22.62 -10.59
CA SER A 81 4.27 -23.21 -11.71
C SER A 81 3.79 -22.17 -12.74
N SER A 82 3.28 -22.65 -13.87
CA SER A 82 2.47 -21.87 -14.82
C SER A 82 1.09 -21.56 -14.23
N LYS A 83 0.42 -20.49 -14.69
CA LYS A 83 -0.89 -20.06 -14.17
C LYS A 83 -0.83 -19.78 -12.67
N SER A 84 0.13 -18.94 -12.32
CA SER A 84 0.44 -18.56 -10.95
C SER A 84 0.34 -17.05 -10.77
N ILE A 85 0.04 -16.66 -9.53
CA ILE A 85 0.15 -15.30 -9.01
C ILE A 85 1.29 -15.31 -8.01
N ILE A 86 2.35 -14.55 -8.28
CA ILE A 86 3.40 -14.28 -7.30
C ILE A 86 3.03 -12.98 -6.59
N VAL A 87 2.92 -13.03 -5.27
CA VAL A 87 2.63 -11.89 -4.43
C VAL A 87 3.92 -11.45 -3.75
N ILE A 88 4.18 -10.14 -3.78
CA ILE A 88 5.28 -9.52 -3.06
C ILE A 88 4.65 -8.44 -2.18
N GLU A 89 4.44 -8.77 -0.91
CA GLU A 89 3.79 -7.88 0.04
C GLU A 89 4.75 -6.82 0.60
N ASP A 90 4.18 -5.65 0.93
CA ASP A 90 4.83 -4.55 1.65
C ASP A 90 6.24 -4.21 1.15
N ILE A 91 6.35 -3.93 -0.16
CA ILE A 91 7.63 -3.57 -0.81
C ILE A 91 8.24 -2.26 -0.28
N ASP A 92 7.48 -1.43 0.43
CA ASP A 92 7.96 -0.25 1.13
C ASP A 92 8.69 -0.57 2.45
N CYS A 93 8.37 -1.71 3.09
CA CYS A 93 8.94 -2.12 4.37
C CYS A 93 10.12 -3.09 4.21
N SER A 94 10.09 -3.93 3.17
CA SER A 94 10.95 -5.11 3.08
C SER A 94 12.39 -4.85 2.60
N LEU A 95 12.66 -3.70 2.01
CA LEU A 95 13.92 -3.43 1.33
C LEU A 95 14.24 -1.91 1.38
N ASP A 96 15.53 -1.55 1.34
CA ASP A 96 16.01 -0.16 1.13
C ASP A 96 15.62 0.35 -0.31
N LEU A 97 14.36 0.15 -0.75
CA LEU A 97 13.83 0.48 -2.08
C LEU A 97 13.35 1.92 -2.17
N THR A 98 13.56 2.73 -1.14
CA THR A 98 12.91 4.03 -1.01
C THR A 98 13.54 5.14 -1.87
N GLY A 99 14.27 4.78 -2.95
CA GLY A 99 14.97 5.73 -3.81
C GLY A 99 16.11 6.51 -3.12
N GLN A 100 16.20 6.44 -1.79
CA GLN A 100 17.35 6.85 -1.02
C GLN A 100 18.45 5.83 -1.27
N ARG A 101 19.15 6.00 -2.39
CA ARG A 101 20.54 5.61 -2.52
C ARG A 101 21.30 6.35 -1.42
N LYS A 102 21.19 5.88 -0.18
CA LYS A 102 22.27 6.10 0.75
C LYS A 102 23.46 5.49 0.04
N GLU A 103 24.39 6.34 -0.37
CA GLU A 103 25.79 5.98 -0.39
C GLU A 103 26.09 5.40 0.99
N LYS A 104 25.75 4.10 1.18
CA LYS A 104 26.48 3.27 2.11
C LYS A 104 27.86 3.31 1.49
N ASN A 105 28.67 4.24 2.02
CA ASN A 105 30.10 4.17 1.91
C ASN A 105 30.45 2.69 2.05
N GLU A 106 30.88 2.08 0.94
CA GLU A 106 31.70 0.88 0.95
C GLU A 106 33.00 1.29 1.64
N LYS A 107 32.93 1.52 2.95
CA LYS A 107 34.08 1.48 3.82
C LYS A 107 34.14 0.03 4.26
N ASP A 108 34.90 -0.73 3.49
CA ASP A 108 35.82 -1.76 3.96
C ASP A 108 35.61 -2.17 5.43
N ASP A 109 34.65 -3.06 5.68
CA ASP A 109 34.60 -3.85 6.91
C ASP A 109 35.34 -5.19 6.72
N ASP A 110 36.27 -5.26 5.75
CA ASP A 110 37.05 -6.47 5.44
C ASP A 110 38.48 -6.44 6.01
N LYS A 111 38.75 -5.57 7.00
CA LYS A 111 40.03 -5.54 7.73
C LYS A 111 39.86 -5.25 9.21
N ASN A 112 39.28 -6.18 9.96
CA ASN A 112 39.63 -6.42 11.37
C ASN A 112 38.98 -7.72 11.91
N ASP A 113 39.10 -8.80 11.15
CA ASP A 113 38.41 -10.06 11.47
C ASP A 113 39.19 -10.99 12.44
N GLU A 114 40.31 -10.52 12.99
CA GLU A 114 41.18 -11.32 13.87
C GLU A 114 40.97 -11.07 15.38
N LYS A 115 40.09 -10.14 15.80
CA LYS A 115 39.88 -9.84 17.24
C LYS A 115 38.43 -9.56 17.63
N MET A 116 37.48 -10.39 17.20
CA MET A 116 36.12 -10.40 17.78
C MET A 116 35.87 -11.69 18.57
N ASP A 117 35.26 -11.54 19.75
CA ASP A 117 34.81 -12.65 20.60
C ASP A 117 33.91 -13.62 19.80
N PRO A 118 34.13 -14.94 19.88
CA PRO A 118 33.34 -15.93 19.13
C PRO A 118 31.84 -15.89 19.42
N ILE A 119 31.45 -15.40 20.60
CA ILE A 119 30.04 -15.22 21.00
C ILE A 119 29.37 -14.07 20.20
N LYS A 120 30.09 -12.98 19.94
CA LYS A 120 29.59 -11.84 19.15
C LYS A 120 29.55 -12.12 17.63
N LYS A 121 30.34 -13.09 17.15
CA LYS A 121 30.25 -13.59 15.76
C LYS A 121 28.96 -14.37 15.56
N ALA A 122 28.56 -15.22 16.51
CA ALA A 122 27.30 -15.95 16.47
C ALA A 122 26.07 -15.02 16.56
N GLU A 123 26.11 -14.01 17.45
CA GLU A 123 25.00 -13.04 17.59
C GLU A 123 24.82 -12.12 16.36
N LYS A 124 25.89 -11.83 15.61
CA LYS A 124 25.80 -11.11 14.32
C LYS A 124 25.32 -12.00 13.16
N GLU A 125 25.59 -13.31 13.20
CA GLU A 125 25.12 -14.27 12.20
C GLU A 125 23.62 -14.59 12.33
N GLU A 126 23.02 -14.42 13.52
CA GLU A 126 21.58 -14.56 13.75
C GLU A 126 20.75 -13.36 13.26
N GLN A 127 21.35 -12.17 13.12
CA GLN A 127 20.71 -11.02 12.45
C GLN A 127 20.91 -11.07 10.92
N LYS A 128 20.58 -12.21 10.29
CA LYS A 128 20.56 -12.32 8.82
C LYS A 128 19.44 -11.48 8.24
N LYS A 129 19.71 -10.18 8.05
CA LYS A 129 18.94 -9.35 7.13
C LYS A 129 19.04 -9.99 5.74
N SER A 130 17.90 -10.13 5.07
CA SER A 130 17.82 -10.51 3.65
C SER A 130 18.86 -9.73 2.84
N LYS A 131 19.66 -10.44 2.04
CA LYS A 131 20.62 -9.85 1.09
C LYS A 131 19.98 -9.65 -0.29
N VAL A 132 18.66 -9.73 -0.40
CA VAL A 132 17.95 -9.38 -1.63
C VAL A 132 18.18 -7.90 -1.91
N THR A 133 18.59 -7.59 -3.14
CA THR A 133 18.82 -6.20 -3.56
C THR A 133 17.67 -5.71 -4.42
N LEU A 134 17.49 -4.38 -4.51
CA LEU A 134 16.57 -3.78 -5.49
C LEU A 134 16.86 -4.31 -6.90
N SER A 135 18.14 -4.38 -7.28
CA SER A 135 18.54 -4.96 -8.57
C SER A 135 18.12 -6.42 -8.74
N GLY A 136 18.21 -7.23 -7.67
CA GLY A 136 17.71 -8.60 -7.65
C GLY A 136 16.20 -8.66 -7.89
N LEU A 137 15.42 -7.84 -7.19
CA LEU A 137 13.97 -7.73 -7.38
C LEU A 137 13.62 -7.23 -8.79
N LEU A 138 14.33 -6.23 -9.32
CA LEU A 138 14.10 -5.74 -10.68
C LEU A 138 14.37 -6.81 -11.74
N ASN A 139 15.42 -7.63 -11.54
CA ASN A 139 15.72 -8.76 -12.42
C ASN A 139 14.72 -9.91 -12.26
N PHE A 140 14.16 -10.09 -11.06
CA PHE A 140 13.07 -11.02 -10.81
C PHE A 140 11.81 -10.61 -11.59
N ILE A 141 11.46 -9.32 -11.62
CA ILE A 141 10.26 -8.84 -12.32
C ILE A 141 10.45 -8.85 -13.83
N ASP A 142 11.50 -8.19 -14.32
CA ASP A 142 11.67 -7.87 -15.74
C ASP A 142 13.06 -8.18 -16.30
N GLY A 143 13.86 -8.95 -15.57
CA GLY A 143 15.14 -9.44 -16.06
C GLY A 143 15.00 -10.74 -16.85
N ILE A 144 16.15 -11.24 -17.28
CA ILE A 144 16.31 -12.51 -18.00
C ILE A 144 15.72 -13.68 -17.21
N TRP A 145 15.68 -13.60 -15.87
CA TRP A 145 15.13 -14.66 -15.02
C TRP A 145 13.64 -14.88 -15.29
N SER A 146 12.91 -13.81 -15.60
CA SER A 146 11.48 -13.83 -15.92
C SER A 146 11.18 -14.06 -17.41
N ALA A 147 12.21 -14.17 -18.26
CA ALA A 147 12.02 -14.45 -19.69
C ALA A 147 11.69 -15.93 -19.96
N CYS A 148 12.15 -16.82 -19.08
CA CYS A 148 11.90 -18.25 -19.15
C CYS A 148 10.65 -18.58 -18.34
N GLY A 149 9.47 -18.34 -18.88
CA GLY A 149 8.22 -18.55 -18.15
C GLY A 149 6.97 -18.58 -19.01
N SER A 150 6.03 -19.40 -18.56
CA SER A 150 4.64 -19.46 -18.99
C SER A 150 3.79 -18.34 -18.35
N GLU A 151 2.53 -18.25 -18.75
CA GLU A 151 1.45 -17.43 -18.18
C GLU A 151 1.58 -17.20 -16.66
N ARG A 152 1.90 -15.97 -16.23
CA ARG A 152 2.06 -15.61 -14.80
C ARG A 152 1.65 -14.17 -14.51
N ILE A 153 1.09 -13.93 -13.34
CA ILE A 153 0.81 -12.60 -12.81
C ILE A 153 1.76 -12.33 -11.63
N ILE A 154 2.25 -11.11 -11.52
CA ILE A 154 3.02 -10.65 -10.34
C ILE A 154 2.26 -9.49 -9.73
N ILE A 155 1.93 -9.57 -8.43
CA ILE A 155 1.21 -8.53 -7.70
C ILE A 155 2.09 -7.99 -6.58
N PHE A 156 2.23 -6.68 -6.55
CA PHE A 156 2.93 -5.94 -5.51
C PHE A 156 1.91 -5.25 -4.61
N THR A 157 2.14 -5.25 -3.31
CA THR A 157 1.36 -4.43 -2.37
C THR A 157 2.23 -3.37 -1.71
N THR A 158 1.68 -2.18 -1.50
CA THR A 158 2.34 -1.14 -0.70
C THR A 158 1.32 -0.24 0.00
N ASN A 159 1.68 0.30 1.16
CA ASN A 159 0.90 1.36 1.80
C ASN A 159 1.34 2.76 1.34
N PHE A 160 2.55 2.91 0.80
CA PHE A 160 3.15 4.20 0.46
C PHE A 160 3.75 4.20 -0.95
N VAL A 161 2.90 4.41 -1.96
CA VAL A 161 3.33 4.43 -3.37
C VAL A 161 4.41 5.48 -3.66
N ASP A 162 4.35 6.64 -2.99
CA ASP A 162 5.31 7.74 -3.18
C ASP A 162 6.71 7.42 -2.66
N LYS A 163 6.85 6.39 -1.82
CA LYS A 163 8.15 5.95 -1.31
C LYS A 163 8.84 4.98 -2.26
N LEU A 164 8.19 4.48 -3.31
CA LEU A 164 8.80 3.46 -4.18
C LEU A 164 9.79 4.06 -5.17
N ASP A 165 10.89 3.34 -5.45
CA ASP A 165 11.82 3.70 -6.51
C ASP A 165 11.07 3.77 -7.86
N PRO A 166 11.15 4.90 -8.60
CA PRO A 166 10.48 5.06 -9.88
C PRO A 166 10.83 3.98 -10.92
N ALA A 167 11.97 3.29 -10.79
CA ALA A 167 12.35 2.18 -11.64
C ALA A 167 11.38 0.99 -11.48
N LEU A 168 10.80 0.76 -10.30
CA LEU A 168 9.83 -0.33 -10.06
C LEU A 168 8.50 -0.08 -10.80
N ILE A 169 8.07 1.18 -10.83
CA ILE A 169 6.77 1.64 -11.37
C ILE A 169 6.77 1.71 -12.91
N ARG A 170 7.91 1.47 -13.58
CA ARG A 170 8.01 1.55 -15.04
C ARG A 170 7.18 0.47 -15.73
N ARG A 171 6.57 0.83 -16.87
CA ARG A 171 5.87 -0.11 -17.76
C ARG A 171 6.79 -1.27 -18.15
N GLY A 172 6.26 -2.49 -18.15
CA GLY A 172 7.01 -3.74 -18.26
C GLY A 172 7.31 -4.41 -16.92
N ARG A 173 7.24 -3.66 -15.80
CA ARG A 173 7.40 -4.17 -14.44
C ARG A 173 6.06 -4.19 -13.71
N MET A 174 5.57 -3.01 -13.30
CA MET A 174 4.25 -2.81 -12.73
C MET A 174 3.40 -2.13 -13.81
N ASP A 175 2.60 -2.90 -14.55
CA ASP A 175 1.88 -2.39 -15.71
C ASP A 175 0.56 -1.72 -15.33
N LYS A 176 -0.14 -2.30 -14.35
CA LYS A 176 -1.45 -1.84 -13.89
C LYS A 176 -1.36 -1.43 -12.43
N HIS A 177 -1.66 -0.17 -12.13
CA HIS A 177 -1.73 0.34 -10.76
C HIS A 177 -3.19 0.44 -10.34
N ILE A 178 -3.50 -0.12 -9.19
CA ILE A 178 -4.84 -0.17 -8.61
C ILE A 178 -4.76 0.47 -7.23
N GLU A 179 -5.39 1.62 -7.12
CA GLU A 179 -5.58 2.30 -5.85
C GLU A 179 -6.72 1.64 -5.07
N MET A 180 -6.40 1.13 -3.89
CA MET A 180 -7.33 0.57 -2.92
C MET A 180 -7.64 1.67 -1.89
N SER A 181 -8.63 2.50 -2.21
CA SER A 181 -9.04 3.66 -1.43
C SER A 181 -9.94 3.31 -0.24
N TYR A 182 -10.32 4.33 0.54
CA TYR A 182 -11.34 4.24 1.58
C TYR A 182 -12.71 3.79 1.05
N CYS A 183 -13.58 3.39 1.97
CA CYS A 183 -14.89 2.83 1.68
C CYS A 183 -15.85 3.93 1.19
N GLY A 184 -16.13 3.94 -0.12
CA GLY A 184 -17.20 4.74 -0.69
C GLY A 184 -18.58 4.10 -0.53
N TYR A 185 -19.62 4.85 -0.87
CA TYR A 185 -21.01 4.39 -0.73
C TYR A 185 -21.34 3.11 -1.52
N GLU A 186 -20.82 2.98 -2.75
CA GLU A 186 -20.99 1.75 -3.55
C GLU A 186 -20.34 0.53 -2.88
N ALA A 187 -19.18 0.72 -2.26
CA ALA A 187 -18.51 -0.33 -1.50
C ALA A 187 -19.31 -0.69 -0.24
N PHE A 188 -19.82 0.31 0.48
CA PHE A 188 -20.69 0.12 1.64
C PHE A 188 -21.93 -0.72 1.29
N LYS A 189 -22.65 -0.42 0.19
CA LYS A 189 -23.83 -1.21 -0.21
C LYS A 189 -23.51 -2.69 -0.41
N VAL A 190 -22.35 -2.99 -0.99
CA VAL A 190 -21.89 -4.38 -1.14
C VAL A 190 -21.60 -5.02 0.22
N LEU A 191 -21.00 -4.28 1.15
CA LEU A 191 -20.76 -4.78 2.52
C LEU A 191 -22.08 -4.98 3.28
N ALA A 192 -23.01 -4.01 3.24
CA ALA A 192 -24.32 -4.12 3.87
C ALA A 192 -25.09 -5.35 3.38
N ARG A 193 -25.07 -5.60 2.06
CA ARG A 193 -25.64 -6.82 1.49
C ARG A 193 -24.95 -8.08 1.99
N ASN A 194 -23.62 -8.13 1.99
CA ASN A 194 -22.88 -9.35 2.33
C ASN A 194 -22.92 -9.70 3.82
N TYR A 195 -22.94 -8.69 4.71
CA TYR A 195 -22.88 -8.89 6.15
C TYR A 195 -24.26 -8.90 6.81
N LEU A 196 -25.21 -8.12 6.30
CA LEU A 196 -26.52 -7.92 6.91
C LEU A 196 -27.69 -8.40 6.04
N ASP A 197 -27.43 -8.84 4.80
CA ASP A 197 -28.48 -9.19 3.82
C ASP A 197 -29.46 -8.04 3.50
N VAL A 198 -28.97 -6.79 3.58
CA VAL A 198 -29.76 -5.57 3.31
C VAL A 198 -29.30 -4.88 2.04
N GLU A 199 -30.23 -4.65 1.11
CA GLU A 199 -29.96 -3.96 -0.16
C GLU A 199 -30.26 -2.44 -0.12
N SER A 200 -31.18 -2.02 0.74
CA SER A 200 -31.59 -0.61 0.88
C SER A 200 -32.21 -0.32 2.24
N HIS A 201 -32.07 0.93 2.70
CA HIS A 201 -32.78 1.43 3.87
C HIS A 201 -33.12 2.91 3.68
N ASP A 202 -34.40 3.27 3.75
CA ASP A 202 -34.89 4.61 3.39
C ASP A 202 -34.29 5.73 4.25
N GLU A 203 -34.13 5.49 5.56
CA GLU A 203 -33.61 6.51 6.49
C GLU A 203 -32.09 6.46 6.70
N LEU A 204 -31.50 5.28 6.91
CA LEU A 204 -30.11 5.16 7.36
C LEU A 204 -29.09 5.22 6.23
N PHE A 205 -29.41 4.71 5.03
CA PHE A 205 -28.44 4.71 3.91
C PHE A 205 -28.09 6.12 3.43
N PRO A 206 -29.05 7.06 3.27
CA PRO A 206 -28.71 8.44 2.90
C PRO A 206 -27.81 9.14 3.93
N VAL A 207 -27.98 8.83 5.22
CA VAL A 207 -27.12 9.37 6.29
C VAL A 207 -25.70 8.81 6.15
N ILE A 208 -25.56 7.50 5.94
CA ILE A 208 -24.26 6.84 5.74
C ILE A 208 -23.58 7.34 4.47
N GLU A 209 -24.32 7.51 3.36
CA GLU A 209 -23.81 8.07 2.11
C GLU A 209 -23.19 9.45 2.32
N LYS A 210 -23.91 10.33 3.01
CA LYS A 210 -23.40 11.67 3.34
C LYS A 210 -22.12 11.60 4.18
N LEU A 211 -22.13 10.80 5.26
CA LEU A 211 -21.00 10.70 6.17
C LEU A 211 -19.75 10.10 5.50
N LEU A 212 -19.91 9.05 4.68
CA LEU A 212 -18.80 8.46 3.92
C LEU A 212 -18.28 9.39 2.80
N GLY A 213 -19.08 10.36 2.36
CA GLY A 213 -18.65 11.41 1.44
C GLY A 213 -17.75 12.46 2.10
N GLU A 214 -17.82 12.62 3.42
CA GLU A 214 -17.07 13.61 4.19
C GLU A 214 -15.89 12.98 4.95
N ILE A 215 -15.94 11.68 5.25
CA ILE A 215 -15.02 10.99 6.16
C ILE A 215 -14.40 9.78 5.48
N ASN A 216 -13.10 9.62 5.68
CA ASN A 216 -12.36 8.45 5.25
C ASN A 216 -12.46 7.33 6.30
N MET A 217 -13.16 6.25 5.97
CA MET A 217 -13.18 5.02 6.78
C MET A 217 -12.77 3.82 5.92
N THR A 218 -11.98 2.88 6.46
CA THR A 218 -11.53 1.74 5.67
C THR A 218 -12.66 0.72 5.49
N PRO A 219 -12.69 -0.05 4.39
CA PRO A 219 -13.60 -1.17 4.23
C PRO A 219 -13.58 -2.17 5.39
N ALA A 220 -12.41 -2.39 6.00
CA ALA A 220 -12.28 -3.23 7.20
C ALA A 220 -13.02 -2.64 8.40
N ASP A 221 -12.85 -1.34 8.67
CA ASP A 221 -13.54 -0.66 9.78
C ASP A 221 -15.06 -0.58 9.55
N VAL A 222 -15.49 -0.37 8.30
CA VAL A 222 -16.92 -0.43 7.94
C VAL A 222 -17.47 -1.83 8.19
N ALA A 223 -16.76 -2.88 7.74
CA ALA A 223 -17.18 -4.26 7.95
C ALA A 223 -17.26 -4.60 9.45
N GLU A 224 -16.30 -4.16 10.26
CA GLU A 224 -16.31 -4.34 11.72
C GLU A 224 -17.57 -3.75 12.38
N ASN A 225 -18.00 -2.57 11.94
CA ASN A 225 -19.22 -1.94 12.45
C ASN A 225 -20.50 -2.64 11.98
N LEU A 226 -20.46 -3.30 10.82
CA LEU A 226 -21.59 -4.05 10.26
C LEU A 226 -21.68 -5.48 10.80
N MET A 227 -20.65 -6.00 11.46
CA MET A 227 -20.71 -7.33 12.07
C MET A 227 -21.55 -7.31 13.35
N PRO A 228 -22.58 -8.19 13.48
CA PRO A 228 -23.35 -8.31 14.72
C PRO A 228 -22.45 -8.73 15.89
N LYS A 229 -22.49 -7.97 16.98
CA LYS A 229 -21.69 -8.21 18.20
C LYS A 229 -22.41 -9.15 19.17
N SER A 230 -23.69 -9.39 18.96
CA SER A 230 -24.50 -10.33 19.73
C SER A 230 -25.57 -11.00 18.85
N ILE A 231 -26.09 -12.14 19.31
CA ILE A 231 -27.14 -12.90 18.61
C ILE A 231 -28.45 -12.10 18.49
N THR A 232 -28.66 -11.13 19.37
CA THR A 232 -29.89 -10.33 19.44
C THR A 232 -29.82 -9.03 18.65
N GLU A 233 -28.66 -8.69 18.08
CA GLU A 233 -28.48 -7.44 17.37
C GLU A 233 -29.06 -7.54 15.96
N ASP A 234 -29.97 -6.63 15.62
CA ASP A 234 -30.57 -6.57 14.29
C ASP A 234 -29.71 -5.73 13.33
N TYR A 235 -30.04 -5.79 12.03
CA TYR A 235 -29.31 -5.04 11.01
C TYR A 235 -29.40 -3.53 11.24
N GLU A 236 -30.51 -3.02 11.78
CA GLU A 236 -30.67 -1.60 12.09
C GLU A 236 -29.70 -1.13 13.16
N SER A 237 -29.51 -1.94 14.21
CA SER A 237 -28.54 -1.66 15.27
C SER A 237 -27.11 -1.61 14.71
N CYS A 238 -26.77 -2.54 13.80
CA CYS A 238 -25.47 -2.54 13.13
C CYS A 238 -25.26 -1.28 12.26
N LEU A 239 -26.28 -0.86 11.51
CA LEU A 239 -26.22 0.39 10.73
C LEU A 239 -26.10 1.63 11.63
N LYS A 240 -26.81 1.66 12.77
CA LYS A 240 -26.71 2.73 13.77
C LYS A 240 -25.31 2.77 14.41
N ASN A 241 -24.69 1.63 14.67
CA ASN A 241 -23.31 1.55 15.16
C ASN A 241 -22.32 2.18 14.16
N LEU A 242 -22.48 1.88 12.87
CA LEU A 242 -21.66 2.50 11.82
C LEU A 242 -21.83 4.02 11.79
N ILE A 243 -23.07 4.52 11.85
CA ILE A 243 -23.34 5.96 11.89
C ILE A 243 -22.66 6.61 13.10
N GLN A 244 -22.79 6.02 14.29
CA GLN A 244 -22.12 6.53 15.48
C GLN A 244 -20.59 6.56 15.32
N SER A 245 -20.01 5.51 14.74
CA SER A 245 -18.56 5.46 14.50
C SER A 245 -18.11 6.53 13.51
N LEU A 246 -18.89 6.80 12.47
CA LEU A 246 -18.62 7.86 11.51
C LEU A 246 -18.76 9.25 12.15
N GLU A 247 -19.81 9.51 12.92
CA GLU A 247 -20.01 10.78 13.63
C GLU A 247 -18.88 11.08 14.63
N ILE A 248 -18.38 10.06 15.32
CA ILE A 248 -17.22 10.19 16.23
C ILE A 248 -15.99 10.62 15.44
N GLU A 249 -15.73 10.00 14.30
CA GLU A 249 -14.58 10.34 13.46
C GLU A 249 -14.71 11.74 12.85
N MET A 250 -15.93 12.15 12.50
CA MET A 250 -16.24 13.51 12.06
C MET A 250 -15.84 14.55 13.09
N LYS A 251 -16.25 14.34 14.35
CA LYS A 251 -15.95 15.26 15.45
C LYS A 251 -14.45 15.37 15.71
N LYS A 252 -13.71 14.25 15.63
CA LYS A 252 -12.25 14.28 15.77
C LYS A 252 -11.59 15.13 14.67
N LEU A 253 -12.04 14.97 13.42
CA LEU A 253 -11.53 15.76 12.30
C LEU A 253 -11.82 17.25 12.47
N GLU A 254 -13.01 17.61 12.97
CA GLU A 254 -13.37 18.99 13.29
C GLU A 254 -12.49 19.57 14.42
N GLU A 255 -12.29 18.82 15.50
CA GLU A 255 -11.43 19.22 16.62
C GLU A 255 -9.95 19.40 16.20
N GLU A 256 -9.43 18.51 15.35
CA GLU A 256 -8.08 18.61 14.79
C GLU A 256 -7.94 19.82 13.86
N ALA A 257 -8.96 20.10 13.05
CA ALA A 257 -8.97 21.28 12.18
C ALA A 257 -9.04 22.60 12.99
N GLU A 258 -9.73 22.62 14.11
CA GLU A 258 -9.77 23.77 15.02
C GLU A 258 -8.42 24.00 15.71
N LYS A 259 -7.78 22.94 16.22
CA LYS A 259 -6.43 23.00 16.81
C LYS A 259 -5.40 23.49 15.81
N GLY A 260 -5.41 22.95 14.58
CA GLY A 260 -4.48 23.39 13.52
C GLY A 260 -4.66 24.85 13.13
N LYS A 261 -5.89 25.38 13.14
CA LYS A 261 -6.16 26.82 12.89
C LYS A 261 -5.63 27.70 14.03
N GLN A 262 -5.74 27.26 15.28
CA GLN A 262 -5.18 27.98 16.43
C GLN A 262 -3.65 28.01 16.35
N GLU A 263 -3.00 26.89 16.07
CA GLU A 263 -1.53 26.81 15.92
C GLU A 263 -1.00 27.69 14.78
N LEU A 264 -1.66 27.67 13.61
CA LEU A 264 -1.32 28.54 12.47
C LEU A 264 -1.55 30.04 12.78
N SER A 265 -2.51 30.37 13.65
CA SER A 265 -2.75 31.75 14.08
C SER A 265 -1.68 32.24 15.06
N GLU A 266 -1.25 31.37 15.99
CA GLU A 266 -0.17 31.66 16.94
C GLU A 266 1.19 31.76 16.26
N GLU A 267 1.48 30.94 15.24
CA GLU A 267 2.70 31.10 14.42
C GLU A 267 2.70 32.41 13.64
N LYS A 268 1.56 32.81 13.06
CA LYS A 268 1.44 34.10 12.35
C LYS A 268 1.59 35.30 13.29
N GLU A 269 1.13 35.21 14.53
CA GLU A 269 1.34 36.25 15.54
C GLU A 269 2.80 36.31 16.02
N LYS A 270 3.48 35.17 16.18
CA LYS A 270 4.93 35.12 16.50
C LYS A 270 5.80 35.71 15.38
N VAL A 271 5.48 35.43 14.11
CA VAL A 271 6.20 36.00 12.96
C VAL A 271 5.98 37.52 12.88
N LYS A 272 4.74 38.02 13.08
CA LYS A 272 4.45 39.46 13.15
C LYS A 272 5.06 40.15 14.37
N GLY A 273 5.22 39.45 15.48
CA GLY A 273 5.91 39.93 16.68
C GLY A 273 7.40 40.17 16.42
N ASN A 274 8.06 39.25 15.74
CA ASN A 274 9.48 39.35 15.39
C ASN A 274 9.77 40.44 14.35
N GLU A 275 8.88 40.67 13.38
CA GLU A 275 9.02 41.79 12.43
C GLU A 275 8.89 43.16 13.10
N LYS A 276 7.98 43.31 14.08
CA LYS A 276 7.81 44.56 14.85
C LYS A 276 8.98 44.86 15.80
N SER A 277 9.67 43.85 16.31
CA SER A 277 10.90 44.05 17.10
C SER A 277 12.08 44.48 16.21
N ALA A 278 12.18 43.95 14.99
CA ALA A 278 13.22 44.36 14.03
C ALA A 278 13.04 45.82 13.55
N GLU A 279 11.81 46.29 13.36
CA GLU A 279 11.56 47.69 12.98
C GLU A 279 11.81 48.72 14.11
N LYS A 280 11.76 48.30 15.37
CA LYS A 280 12.07 49.19 16.51
C LYS A 280 13.58 49.39 16.70
N GLU A 281 14.40 48.35 16.50
CA GLU A 281 15.87 48.47 16.58
C GLU A 281 16.46 49.36 15.47
N VAL A 282 15.81 49.45 14.30
CA VAL A 282 16.27 50.32 13.20
C VAL A 282 15.96 51.80 13.48
N LYS A 283 14.93 52.12 14.27
CA LYS A 283 14.57 53.52 14.59
C LYS A 283 15.38 54.12 15.75
N GLU A 284 15.88 53.30 16.68
CA GLU A 284 16.75 53.80 17.77
C GLU A 284 18.18 54.11 17.32
N ASN A 285 18.67 53.49 16.23
CA ASN A 285 20.01 53.74 15.69
C ASN A 285 20.06 54.82 14.59
N GLY A 286 18.95 55.51 14.33
CA GLY A 286 18.79 56.45 13.20
C GLY A 286 18.93 57.94 13.53
N VAL A 287 19.50 58.33 14.68
CA VAL A 287 19.79 59.74 14.98
C VAL A 287 21.20 59.88 15.54
N ILE A 288 22.19 60.04 14.65
CA ILE A 288 23.42 60.79 14.96
C ILE A 288 23.75 61.65 13.75
N HIS A 289 23.82 62.96 14.02
CA HIS A 289 24.22 64.05 13.14
C HIS A 289 25.69 63.95 12.69
#